data_AF-A0A930VBR3-F1
#
_entry.id   AF-A0A930VBR3-F1
#
_cell.length_a   1.000
_cell.length_b   1.000
_cell.length_c   1.000
_cell.angle_alpha   90.00
_cell.angle_beta   90.00
_cell.angle_gamma   90.00
#
_symmetry.space_group_name_H-M   'P 1'
#
loop_
_entity.id
_entity.type
_entity.pdbx_description
1 polymer ?
#
loop_
_entity_poly.entity_id
_entity_poly.type
_entity_poly.pdbx_seq_one_letter_code
_entity_poly.pdbx_strand_id
1 'polypeptide(L)'
;MTTGYGPRPGTGRVRAPLSRSRAALLETLRAQSEPTTLAALVAVAGLHANTVREHLDALVRQGLAQRHPAAPAGRGRPAWLYEAAGSDAVAAPEYAGLAAALAAAIHRTSASPRTDAVAAGRDWGHELARERGARPAPSAVAARREVVSLLDEVGFAPQADARSSVVRLTRCPLLEAAHRYPEVVCGVHLGLTQGALEEFGADPVGTELLPFAEPGACRLHLMRRPR
;
A
#
# COMPACT_ATOMS: atom_id res chain seq x y z
N MET A 1 -15.30 -10.30 -19.06
CA MET A 1 -13.94 -9.81 -18.72
C MET A 1 -12.98 -10.35 -19.76
N THR A 2 -12.26 -9.48 -20.46
CA THR A 2 -11.24 -9.89 -21.44
C THR A 2 -10.07 -10.52 -20.68
N THR A 3 -9.64 -11.71 -21.10
CA THR A 3 -8.52 -12.43 -20.47
C THR A 3 -7.28 -11.54 -20.37
N GLY A 4 -6.78 -11.32 -19.15
CA GLY A 4 -5.58 -10.52 -18.89
C GLY A 4 -5.80 -9.05 -18.48
N TYR A 5 -7.04 -8.55 -18.48
CA TYR A 5 -7.36 -7.19 -18.03
C TYR A 5 -7.46 -7.11 -16.50
N GLY A 6 -6.96 -6.01 -15.94
CA GLY A 6 -6.99 -5.71 -14.52
C GLY A 6 -5.76 -6.15 -13.72
N PRO A 7 -5.73 -5.75 -12.44
CA PRO A 7 -4.55 -5.87 -11.59
C PRO A 7 -4.29 -7.31 -11.19
N ARG A 8 -3.07 -7.55 -10.70
CA ARG A 8 -2.71 -8.83 -10.06
C ARG A 8 -3.21 -8.87 -8.61
N PRO A 9 -3.40 -10.05 -8.00
CA PRO A 9 -3.66 -10.14 -6.57
C PRO A 9 -2.54 -9.46 -5.77
N GLY A 10 -2.90 -8.81 -4.67
CA GLY A 10 -1.92 -8.49 -3.62
C GLY A 10 -1.27 -9.78 -3.12
N THR A 11 0.05 -9.82 -3.00
CA THR A 11 0.75 -11.01 -2.47
C THR A 11 0.65 -11.02 -0.95
N GLY A 12 -0.43 -11.63 -0.43
CA GLY A 12 -0.69 -11.76 1.00
C GLY A 12 0.33 -12.65 1.70
N ARG A 13 1.13 -12.08 2.59
CA ARG A 13 1.65 -12.80 3.77
C ARG A 13 1.18 -12.07 5.01
N VAL A 14 0.57 -12.82 5.92
CA VAL A 14 0.14 -12.35 7.24
C VAL A 14 1.37 -11.78 7.96
N ARG A 15 1.35 -10.47 8.25
CA ARG A 15 2.33 -9.86 9.14
C ARG A 15 1.82 -10.05 10.57
N ALA A 16 2.41 -10.99 11.31
CA ALA A 16 2.21 -11.04 12.75
C ALA A 16 2.61 -9.69 13.37
N PRO A 17 1.89 -9.17 14.38
CA PRO A 17 2.24 -7.90 15.01
C PRO A 17 3.71 -7.93 15.44
N LEU A 18 4.46 -6.93 14.97
CA LEU A 18 5.87 -6.79 15.32
C LEU A 18 5.98 -6.41 16.78
N SER A 19 6.99 -6.95 17.49
CA SER A 19 7.39 -6.37 18.76
C SER A 19 7.86 -4.93 18.53
N ARG A 20 7.75 -4.06 19.55
CA ARG A 20 8.23 -2.66 19.48
C ARG A 20 9.66 -2.56 18.93
N SER A 21 10.56 -3.45 19.36
CA SER A 21 11.94 -3.50 18.89
C SER A 21 12.08 -3.88 17.41
N ARG A 22 11.23 -4.78 16.89
CA ARG A 22 11.22 -5.13 15.46
C ARG A 22 10.63 -4.03 14.60
N ALA A 23 9.58 -3.34 15.09
CA ALA A 23 9.01 -2.19 14.41
C ALA A 23 10.03 -1.05 14.29
N ALA A 24 10.71 -0.68 15.40
CA ALA A 24 11.74 0.35 15.39
C ALA A 24 12.92 0.00 14.46
N LEU A 25 13.34 -1.27 14.42
CA LEU A 25 14.40 -1.71 13.51
C LEU A 25 13.97 -1.67 12.04
N LEU A 26 12.71 -1.99 11.74
CA LEU A 26 12.16 -1.86 10.39
C LEU A 26 12.08 -0.38 9.96
N GLU A 27 11.66 0.53 10.84
CA GLU A 27 11.68 1.97 10.56
C GLU A 27 13.10 2.49 10.33
N THR A 28 14.07 2.00 11.11
CA THR A 28 15.48 2.34 10.91
C THR A 28 15.98 1.90 9.53
N LEU A 29 15.58 0.71 9.07
CA LEU A 29 15.89 0.21 7.72
C LEU A 29 15.20 1.04 6.63
N ARG A 30 13.95 1.44 6.84
CA ARG A 30 13.18 2.28 5.90
C ARG A 30 13.77 3.69 5.73
N ALA A 31 14.41 4.21 6.77
CA ALA A 31 15.07 5.50 6.75
C ALA A 31 16.41 5.50 6.00
N GLN A 32 16.98 4.33 5.64
CA GLN A 32 18.23 4.25 4.88
C GLN A 32 17.95 4.31 3.38
N SER A 33 18.66 5.18 2.68
CA SER A 33 18.63 5.27 1.21
C SER A 33 19.44 4.17 0.53
N GLU A 34 20.32 3.49 1.27
CA GLU A 34 21.20 2.42 0.77
C GLU A 34 21.20 1.20 1.71
N PRO A 35 21.46 -0.01 1.18
CA PRO A 35 21.56 -1.22 1.99
C PRO A 35 22.62 -1.11 3.09
N THR A 36 22.24 -1.48 4.30
CA THR A 36 23.01 -1.20 5.51
C THR A 36 23.54 -2.47 6.18
N THR A 37 24.71 -2.40 6.82
CA THR A 37 25.33 -3.53 7.52
C THR A 37 24.68 -3.81 8.89
N LEU A 38 24.81 -5.04 9.38
CA LEU A 38 24.43 -5.38 10.76
C LEU A 38 25.12 -4.47 11.81
N ALA A 39 26.39 -4.13 11.59
CA ALA A 39 27.17 -3.31 12.53
C ALA A 39 26.60 -1.89 12.64
N ALA A 40 26.21 -1.29 11.52
CA ALA A 40 25.56 0.02 11.51
C ALA A 40 24.19 -0.03 12.20
N LEU A 41 23.38 -1.06 11.96
CA LEU A 41 22.09 -1.24 12.62
C LEU A 41 22.22 -1.44 14.13
N VAL A 42 23.27 -2.14 14.60
CA VAL A 42 23.58 -2.29 16.02
C VAL A 42 23.90 -0.95 16.67
N ALA A 43 24.73 -0.13 16.00
CA ALA A 43 25.10 1.18 16.51
C ALA A 43 23.89 2.12 16.63
N VAL A 44 22.98 2.09 15.63
CA VAL A 44 21.78 2.93 15.61
C VAL A 44 20.71 2.44 16.59
N ALA A 45 20.48 1.13 16.67
CA ALA A 45 19.43 0.56 17.52
C ALA A 45 19.79 0.56 19.02
N GLY A 46 21.08 0.67 19.37
CA GLY A 46 21.54 0.56 20.76
C GLY A 46 21.28 -0.82 21.38
N LEU A 47 21.11 -1.86 20.55
CA LEU A 47 20.81 -3.23 20.95
C LEU A 47 22.01 -4.14 20.71
N HIS A 48 22.11 -5.23 21.46
CA HIS A 48 23.15 -6.23 21.26
C HIS A 48 23.05 -6.90 19.88
N ALA A 49 24.20 -7.24 19.28
CA ALA A 49 24.29 -7.77 17.91
C ALA A 49 23.44 -9.03 17.65
N ASN A 50 23.32 -9.91 18.65
CA ASN A 50 22.48 -11.10 18.54
C ASN A 50 20.99 -10.76 18.43
N THR A 51 20.50 -9.80 19.24
CA THR A 51 19.11 -9.37 19.22
C THR A 51 18.75 -8.73 17.88
N VAL A 52 19.62 -7.87 17.35
CA VAL A 52 19.43 -7.25 16.03
C VAL A 52 19.40 -8.31 14.93
N ARG A 53 20.30 -9.32 14.98
CA ARG A 53 20.31 -10.43 14.02
C ARG A 53 19.01 -11.23 14.06
N GLU A 54 18.54 -11.60 15.25
CA GLU A 54 17.28 -12.35 15.40
C GLU A 54 16.07 -11.55 14.88
N HIS A 55 16.06 -10.25 15.12
CA HIS A 55 15.02 -9.36 14.60
C HIS A 55 15.09 -9.25 13.07
N LEU A 56 16.27 -9.06 12.49
CA LEU A 56 16.46 -9.03 11.05
C LEU A 56 16.07 -10.36 10.39
N ASP A 57 16.47 -11.49 10.95
CA ASP A 57 16.08 -12.80 10.42
C ASP A 57 14.56 -13.00 10.48
N ALA A 58 13.90 -12.52 11.54
CA ALA A 58 12.44 -12.52 11.61
C ALA A 58 11.80 -11.61 10.55
N LEU A 59 12.30 -10.39 10.37
CA LEU A 59 11.83 -9.44 9.36
C LEU A 59 12.03 -10.00 7.93
N VAL A 60 13.18 -10.62 7.65
CA VAL A 60 13.47 -11.27 6.36
C VAL A 60 12.51 -12.44 6.12
N ARG A 61 12.29 -13.31 7.12
CA ARG A 61 11.31 -14.41 7.00
C ARG A 61 9.89 -13.90 6.74
N GLN A 62 9.54 -12.75 7.31
CA GLN A 62 8.24 -12.10 7.13
C GLN A 62 8.14 -11.28 5.82
N GLY A 63 9.22 -11.19 5.03
CA GLY A 63 9.25 -10.42 3.79
C GLY A 63 9.24 -8.90 4.01
N LEU A 64 9.62 -8.44 5.21
CA LEU A 64 9.70 -7.03 5.60
C LEU A 64 11.09 -6.42 5.37
N ALA A 65 12.09 -7.28 5.22
CA ALA A 65 13.46 -6.91 4.90
C ALA A 65 14.04 -7.90 3.89
N GLN A 66 15.02 -7.45 3.12
CA GLN A 66 15.83 -8.30 2.27
C GLN A 66 17.27 -8.27 2.75
N ARG A 67 18.03 -9.32 2.43
CA ARG A 67 19.47 -9.34 2.65
C ARG A 67 20.20 -9.77 1.39
N HIS A 68 21.31 -9.13 1.10
CA HIS A 68 22.18 -9.48 -0.02
C HIS A 68 23.65 -9.44 0.43
N PRO A 69 24.53 -10.26 -0.17
CA PRO A 69 25.94 -10.23 0.17
C PRO A 69 26.55 -8.90 -0.28
N ALA A 70 27.38 -8.30 0.58
CA ALA A 70 28.21 -7.17 0.22
C ALA A 70 29.21 -7.56 -0.88
N ALA A 71 29.66 -6.58 -1.65
CA ALA A 71 30.74 -6.77 -2.61
C ALA A 71 31.99 -7.36 -1.91
N PRO A 72 32.70 -8.33 -2.52
CA PRO A 72 33.89 -8.90 -1.91
C PRO A 72 34.98 -7.83 -1.72
N ALA A 73 35.37 -7.57 -0.48
CA ALA A 73 36.50 -6.73 -0.13
C ALA A 73 37.54 -7.57 0.64
N GLY A 74 38.50 -8.15 -0.08
CA GLY A 74 39.63 -8.89 0.50
C GLY A 74 39.34 -10.35 0.92
N ARG A 75 40.18 -10.90 1.81
CA ARG A 75 40.07 -12.29 2.31
C ARG A 75 39.07 -12.36 3.47
N GLY A 76 37.96 -13.07 3.27
CA GLY A 76 36.95 -13.33 4.29
C GLY A 76 35.58 -13.66 3.68
N ARG A 77 34.63 -14.10 4.52
CA ARG A 77 33.23 -14.27 4.08
C ARG A 77 32.58 -12.88 3.93
N PRO A 78 31.97 -12.54 2.78
CA PRO A 78 31.33 -11.23 2.59
C PRO A 78 30.28 -10.95 3.67
N ALA A 79 30.21 -9.71 4.14
CA ALA A 79 29.19 -9.27 5.09
C ALA A 79 27.80 -9.28 4.45
N TRP A 80 26.74 -9.38 5.26
CA TRP A 80 25.36 -9.18 4.78
C TRP A 80 25.00 -7.71 4.85
N LEU A 81 24.43 -7.20 3.76
CA LEU A 81 23.71 -5.94 3.70
C LEU A 81 22.21 -6.22 3.83
N TYR A 82 21.50 -5.32 4.48
CA TYR A 82 20.08 -5.40 4.76
C TYR A 82 19.38 -4.14 4.25
N GLU A 83 18.20 -4.32 3.69
CA GLU A 83 17.33 -3.23 3.24
C GLU A 83 15.87 -3.57 3.59
N ALA A 84 15.03 -2.54 3.80
CA ALA A 84 13.60 -2.78 3.96
C ALA A 84 13.02 -3.31 2.64
N ALA A 85 12.17 -4.33 2.72
CA ALA A 85 11.36 -4.70 1.56
C ALA A 85 10.34 -3.58 1.33
N GLY A 86 10.08 -3.23 0.06
CA GLY A 86 9.04 -2.29 -0.31
C GLY A 86 7.70 -2.64 0.35
N SER A 87 6.84 -1.64 0.53
CA SER A 87 5.51 -1.69 1.15
C SER A 87 4.52 -2.61 0.40
N ASP A 88 4.82 -3.90 0.27
CA ASP A 88 3.82 -4.92 -0.01
C ASP A 88 3.04 -5.17 1.30
N ALA A 89 2.31 -4.17 1.78
CA ALA A 89 1.31 -4.33 2.82
C ALA A 89 0.03 -4.87 2.15
N VAL A 90 -0.43 -6.04 2.57
CA VAL A 90 -1.60 -6.70 2.00
C VAL A 90 -2.48 -7.19 3.16
N ALA A 91 -3.80 -7.08 2.99
CA ALA A 91 -4.77 -7.70 3.89
C ALA A 91 -4.52 -9.21 4.01
N ALA A 92 -4.54 -9.76 5.23
CA ALA A 92 -4.42 -11.21 5.41
C ALA A 92 -5.54 -11.95 4.63
N PRO A 93 -5.30 -13.17 4.13
CA PRO A 93 -6.32 -13.95 3.40
C PRO A 93 -7.67 -14.06 4.12
N GLU A 94 -7.65 -14.10 5.45
CA GLU A 94 -8.84 -14.11 6.32
C GLU A 94 -9.66 -12.82 6.21
N TYR A 95 -9.01 -11.65 6.15
CA TYR A 95 -9.68 -10.37 5.95
C TYR A 95 -10.22 -10.21 4.53
N ALA A 96 -9.56 -10.79 3.52
CA ALA A 96 -10.09 -10.81 2.16
C ALA A 96 -11.40 -11.63 2.06
N GLY A 97 -11.48 -12.75 2.80
CA GLY A 97 -12.72 -13.53 2.93
C GLY A 97 -13.85 -12.75 3.61
N LEU A 98 -13.55 -12.08 4.72
CA LEU A 98 -14.50 -11.22 5.42
C LEU A 98 -14.99 -10.06 4.53
N ALA A 99 -14.07 -9.36 3.86
CA ALA A 99 -14.40 -8.29 2.93
C ALA A 99 -15.32 -8.79 1.80
N ALA A 100 -15.08 -9.98 1.26
CA ALA A 100 -15.96 -10.57 0.26
C ALA A 100 -17.37 -10.87 0.82
N ALA A 101 -17.47 -11.37 2.05
CA ALA A 101 -18.75 -11.65 2.69
C ALA A 101 -19.56 -10.36 2.95
N LEU A 102 -18.89 -9.31 3.43
CA LEU A 102 -19.49 -7.99 3.64
C LEU A 102 -19.91 -7.36 2.31
N ALA A 103 -19.06 -7.43 1.29
CA ALA A 103 -19.39 -6.93 -0.04
C ALA A 103 -20.62 -7.66 -0.63
N ALA A 104 -20.69 -8.98 -0.43
CA ALA A 104 -21.86 -9.77 -0.83
C ALA A 104 -23.13 -9.34 -0.08
N ALA A 105 -23.03 -9.02 1.22
CA ALA A 105 -24.15 -8.54 2.01
C ALA A 105 -24.65 -7.18 1.49
N ILE A 106 -23.75 -6.20 1.35
CA ILE A 106 -24.07 -4.86 0.82
C ILE A 106 -24.72 -4.98 -0.55
N HIS A 107 -24.16 -5.79 -1.45
CA HIS A 107 -24.70 -6.00 -2.79
C HIS A 107 -26.14 -6.53 -2.77
N ARG A 108 -26.51 -7.38 -1.79
CA ARG A 108 -27.86 -7.93 -1.68
C ARG A 108 -28.85 -7.02 -0.96
N THR A 109 -28.39 -6.25 0.02
CA THR A 109 -29.30 -5.54 0.96
C THR A 109 -29.38 -4.04 0.73
N SER A 110 -28.38 -3.43 0.10
CA SER A 110 -28.41 -2.00 -0.19
C SER A 110 -29.25 -1.70 -1.43
N ALA A 111 -30.03 -0.63 -1.37
CA ALA A 111 -30.73 -0.07 -2.54
C ALA A 111 -29.78 0.66 -3.51
N SER A 112 -28.58 1.03 -3.06
CA SER A 112 -27.58 1.78 -3.83
C SER A 112 -26.15 1.31 -3.51
N PRO A 113 -25.79 0.04 -3.82
CA PRO A 113 -24.54 -0.56 -3.33
C PRO A 113 -23.28 0.24 -3.64
N ARG A 114 -23.18 0.82 -4.84
CA ARG A 114 -22.04 1.65 -5.24
C ARG A 114 -21.94 2.94 -4.42
N THR A 115 -23.07 3.63 -4.22
CA THR A 115 -23.10 4.90 -3.48
C THR A 115 -22.69 4.68 -2.02
N ASP A 116 -23.26 3.66 -1.38
CA ASP A 116 -22.94 3.32 0.00
C ASP A 116 -21.49 2.89 0.16
N ALA A 117 -20.97 2.12 -0.81
CA ALA A 117 -19.57 1.72 -0.84
C ALA A 117 -18.61 2.91 -1.00
N VAL A 118 -18.94 3.87 -1.87
CA VAL A 118 -18.16 5.11 -2.01
C VAL A 118 -18.19 5.92 -0.72
N ALA A 119 -19.33 6.03 -0.06
CA ALA A 119 -19.44 6.73 1.23
C ALA A 119 -18.57 6.06 2.31
N ALA A 120 -18.70 4.74 2.48
CA ALA A 120 -17.87 3.98 3.42
C ALA A 120 -16.36 4.08 3.09
N GLY A 121 -16.01 4.04 1.80
CA GLY A 121 -14.65 4.25 1.36
C GLY A 121 -14.13 5.64 1.71
N ARG A 122 -14.96 6.68 1.54
CA ARG A 122 -14.60 8.07 1.85
C ARG A 122 -14.28 8.25 3.32
N ASP A 123 -15.14 7.75 4.21
CA ASP A 123 -14.91 7.77 5.66
C ASP A 123 -13.57 7.10 6.02
N TRP A 124 -13.30 5.94 5.41
CA TRP A 124 -12.04 5.23 5.61
C TRP A 124 -10.82 5.99 5.05
N GLY A 125 -10.97 6.64 3.90
CA GLY A 125 -9.92 7.49 3.31
C GLY A 125 -9.54 8.67 4.20
N HIS A 126 -10.53 9.29 4.85
CA HIS A 126 -10.28 10.33 5.85
C HIS A 126 -9.49 9.79 7.04
N GLU A 127 -9.90 8.65 7.60
CA GLU A 127 -9.25 8.01 8.73
C GLU A 127 -7.77 7.70 8.44
N LEU A 128 -7.50 6.98 7.33
CA LEU A 128 -6.13 6.61 6.95
C LEU A 128 -5.23 7.83 6.74
N ALA A 129 -5.73 8.88 6.08
CA ALA A 129 -4.95 10.09 5.86
C ALA A 129 -4.63 10.80 7.19
N ARG A 130 -5.60 10.87 8.12
CA ARG A 130 -5.40 11.45 9.46
C ARG A 130 -4.42 10.66 10.31
N GLU A 131 -4.48 9.33 10.28
CA GLU A 131 -3.51 8.46 10.97
C GLU A 131 -2.09 8.69 10.46
N ARG A 132 -1.94 8.98 9.16
CA ARG A 132 -0.68 9.40 8.53
C ARG A 132 -0.22 10.82 8.92
N GLY A 133 -1.02 11.54 9.69
CA GLY A 133 -0.75 12.94 10.06
C GLY A 133 -0.98 13.91 8.90
N ALA A 134 -1.97 13.64 8.05
CA ALA A 134 -2.31 14.50 6.91
C ALA A 134 -2.41 15.98 7.30
N ARG A 135 -1.85 16.81 6.43
CA ARG A 135 -1.97 18.26 6.44
C ARG A 135 -2.28 18.71 5.02
N PRO A 136 -2.95 19.86 4.84
CA PRO A 136 -3.14 20.44 3.52
C PRO A 136 -1.81 20.56 2.77
N ALA A 137 -1.72 19.92 1.61
CA ALA A 137 -0.52 19.93 0.80
C ALA A 137 -0.33 21.31 0.13
N PRO A 138 0.92 21.71 -0.19
CA PRO A 138 1.19 23.03 -0.77
C PRO A 138 0.67 23.21 -2.21
N SER A 139 0.21 22.13 -2.85
CA SER A 139 -0.41 22.18 -4.18
C SER A 139 -1.27 20.94 -4.43
N ALA A 140 -2.18 21.01 -5.41
CA ALA A 140 -2.97 19.86 -5.84
C ALA A 140 -2.12 18.68 -6.36
N VAL A 141 -0.96 18.95 -6.99
CA VAL A 141 -0.03 17.90 -7.41
C VAL A 141 0.59 17.21 -6.18
N ALA A 142 0.98 17.98 -5.16
CA ALA A 142 1.52 17.43 -3.92
C ALA A 142 0.47 16.59 -3.17
N ALA A 143 -0.77 17.06 -3.06
CA ALA A 143 -1.86 16.28 -2.48
C ALA A 143 -2.08 14.94 -3.20
N ARG A 144 -2.09 14.94 -4.54
CA ARG A 144 -2.20 13.69 -5.31
C ARG A 144 -1.01 12.76 -5.11
N ARG A 145 0.21 13.28 -4.89
CA ARG A 145 1.37 12.45 -4.54
C ARG A 145 1.22 11.79 -3.18
N GLU A 146 0.67 12.50 -2.19
CA GLU A 146 0.36 11.91 -0.88
C GLU A 146 -0.66 10.78 -0.99
N VAL A 147 -1.71 10.96 -1.81
CA VAL A 147 -2.69 9.91 -2.10
C VAL A 147 -2.05 8.71 -2.80
N VAL A 148 -1.19 8.93 -3.79
CA VAL A 148 -0.46 7.83 -4.46
C VAL A 148 0.41 7.08 -3.47
N SER A 149 1.10 7.79 -2.56
CA SER A 149 1.91 7.18 -1.50
C SER A 149 1.05 6.35 -0.54
N LEU A 150 -0.13 6.85 -0.15
CA LEU A 150 -1.08 6.12 0.70
C LEU A 150 -1.59 4.85 0.00
N LEU A 151 -1.92 4.94 -1.28
CA LEU A 151 -2.37 3.79 -2.08
C LEU A 151 -1.30 2.70 -2.19
N ASP A 152 -0.02 3.08 -2.26
CA ASP A 152 1.08 2.11 -2.22
C ASP A 152 1.14 1.39 -0.86
N GLU A 153 1.04 2.13 0.23
CA GLU A 153 1.05 1.57 1.59
C GLU A 153 -0.10 0.59 1.85
N VAL A 154 -1.29 0.84 1.30
CA VAL A 154 -2.43 -0.09 1.44
C VAL A 154 -2.43 -1.20 0.36
N GLY A 155 -1.39 -1.26 -0.47
CA GLY A 155 -1.10 -2.43 -1.32
C GLY A 155 -1.61 -2.38 -2.76
N PHE A 156 -1.91 -1.19 -3.31
CA PHE A 156 -2.33 -1.06 -4.71
C PHE A 156 -1.18 -1.08 -5.74
N ALA A 157 0.07 -0.92 -5.28
CA ALA A 157 1.25 -0.78 -6.14
C ALA A 157 1.01 0.21 -7.31
N PRO A 158 0.75 1.49 -7.01
CA PRO A 158 0.39 2.49 -8.00
C PRO A 158 1.57 2.89 -8.90
N GLN A 159 1.29 3.09 -10.18
CA GLN A 159 2.22 3.70 -11.15
C GLN A 159 1.58 4.97 -11.69
N ALA A 160 2.07 6.12 -11.24
CA ALA A 160 1.49 7.43 -11.56
C ALA A 160 2.25 8.15 -12.68
N ASP A 161 1.56 9.00 -13.44
CA ASP A 161 2.21 9.98 -14.31
C ASP A 161 2.95 11.07 -13.48
N ALA A 162 3.73 11.92 -14.16
CA ALA A 162 4.54 12.96 -13.52
C ALA A 162 3.73 13.97 -12.68
N ARG A 163 2.43 14.15 -12.98
CA ARG A 163 1.52 15.07 -12.30
C ARG A 163 0.63 14.36 -11.27
N SER A 164 0.83 13.05 -11.08
CA SER A 164 -0.05 12.17 -10.32
C SER A 164 -1.52 12.35 -10.70
N SER A 165 -1.81 12.58 -11.97
CA SER A 165 -3.19 12.87 -12.43
C SER A 165 -3.92 11.60 -12.90
N VAL A 166 -3.17 10.69 -13.51
CA VAL A 166 -3.59 9.36 -13.88
C VAL A 166 -2.65 8.35 -13.23
N VAL A 167 -3.24 7.33 -12.61
CA VAL A 167 -2.53 6.30 -11.85
C VAL A 167 -2.99 4.93 -12.32
N ARG A 168 -2.05 4.05 -12.64
CA ARG A 168 -2.30 2.63 -12.88
C ARG A 168 -2.19 1.90 -11.55
N LEU A 169 -3.25 1.26 -11.09
CA LEU A 169 -3.22 0.42 -9.88
C LEU A 169 -2.94 -1.01 -10.32
N THR A 170 -1.73 -1.50 -10.10
CA THR A 170 -1.26 -2.78 -10.67
C THR A 170 -1.54 -3.98 -9.77
N ARG A 171 -1.90 -3.73 -8.50
CA ARG A 171 -2.36 -4.75 -7.56
C ARG A 171 -3.70 -4.37 -6.96
N CYS A 172 -4.46 -5.39 -6.56
CA CYS A 172 -5.68 -5.21 -5.79
C CYS A 172 -5.61 -6.13 -4.56
N PRO A 173 -5.61 -5.55 -3.33
CA PRO A 173 -5.64 -6.33 -2.09
C PRO A 173 -6.87 -7.24 -1.96
N LEU A 174 -7.95 -6.91 -2.66
CA LEU A 174 -9.24 -7.58 -2.61
C LEU A 174 -9.68 -8.13 -3.98
N LEU A 175 -8.74 -8.56 -4.83
CA LEU A 175 -9.03 -8.91 -6.23
C LEU A 175 -10.18 -9.91 -6.40
N GLU A 176 -10.19 -10.97 -5.61
CA GLU A 176 -11.27 -11.99 -5.64
C GLU A 176 -12.65 -11.44 -5.26
N ALA A 177 -12.70 -10.47 -4.35
CA ALA A 177 -13.93 -9.79 -4.00
C ALA A 177 -14.31 -8.78 -5.09
N ALA A 178 -13.34 -8.07 -5.67
CA ALA A 178 -13.55 -7.10 -6.75
C ALA A 178 -14.06 -7.76 -8.03
N HIS A 179 -13.66 -8.99 -8.34
CA HIS A 179 -14.22 -9.73 -9.47
C HIS A 179 -15.70 -10.08 -9.27
N ARG A 180 -16.10 -10.41 -8.03
CA ARG A 180 -17.48 -10.83 -7.71
C ARG A 180 -18.41 -9.64 -7.47
N TYR A 181 -17.92 -8.59 -6.83
CA TYR A 181 -18.71 -7.43 -6.39
C TYR A 181 -17.98 -6.12 -6.75
N PRO A 182 -17.73 -5.84 -8.04
CA PRO A 182 -16.93 -4.69 -8.47
C PRO A 182 -17.53 -3.35 -8.02
N GLU A 183 -18.86 -3.20 -8.06
CA GLU A 183 -19.52 -1.95 -7.65
C GLU A 183 -19.27 -1.60 -6.19
N VAL A 184 -19.19 -2.61 -5.32
CA VAL A 184 -18.94 -2.41 -3.90
C VAL A 184 -17.44 -2.24 -3.66
N VAL A 185 -16.61 -3.20 -4.06
CA VAL A 185 -15.17 -3.18 -3.73
C VAL A 185 -14.45 -2.02 -4.42
N CYS A 186 -14.71 -1.81 -5.72
CA CYS A 186 -14.12 -0.67 -6.42
C CYS A 186 -14.78 0.66 -6.01
N GLY A 187 -16.03 0.65 -5.54
CA GLY A 187 -16.68 1.80 -4.91
C GLY A 187 -15.94 2.24 -3.65
N VAL A 188 -15.61 1.30 -2.76
CA VAL A 188 -14.79 1.57 -1.55
C VAL A 188 -13.43 2.16 -1.93
N HIS A 189 -12.73 1.60 -2.92
CA HIS A 189 -11.43 2.11 -3.35
C HIS A 189 -11.51 3.54 -3.93
N LEU A 190 -12.57 3.84 -4.69
CA LEU A 190 -12.85 5.19 -5.19
C LEU A 190 -13.11 6.15 -4.02
N GLY A 191 -13.96 5.76 -3.08
CA GLY A 191 -14.24 6.54 -1.87
C GLY A 191 -12.97 6.83 -1.07
N LEU A 192 -12.14 5.82 -0.80
CA LEU A 192 -10.86 5.97 -0.10
C LEU A 192 -10.00 7.05 -0.73
N THR A 193 -9.92 7.02 -2.06
CA THR A 193 -9.15 8.01 -2.81
C THR A 193 -9.72 9.41 -2.64
N GLN A 194 -11.05 9.57 -2.68
CA GLN A 194 -11.73 10.85 -2.52
C GLN A 194 -11.54 11.42 -1.11
N GLY A 195 -11.77 10.61 -0.07
CA GLY A 195 -11.59 11.04 1.33
C GLY A 195 -10.13 11.42 1.63
N ALA A 196 -9.17 10.67 1.09
CA ALA A 196 -7.75 11.02 1.22
C ALA A 196 -7.41 12.34 0.52
N LEU A 197 -7.92 12.58 -0.71
CA LEU A 197 -7.72 13.86 -1.41
C LEU A 197 -8.20 15.05 -0.57
N GLU A 198 -9.37 14.91 0.06
CA GLU A 198 -9.96 15.95 0.90
C GLU A 198 -9.10 16.28 2.12
N GLU A 199 -8.58 15.27 2.82
CA GLU A 199 -7.67 15.49 3.97
C GLU A 199 -6.35 16.16 3.57
N PHE A 200 -5.84 15.86 2.37
CA PHE A 200 -4.66 16.54 1.83
C PHE A 200 -4.97 17.90 1.19
N GLY A 201 -6.21 18.37 1.26
CA GLY A 201 -6.63 19.70 0.79
C GLY A 201 -6.82 19.81 -0.73
N ALA A 202 -7.07 18.69 -1.43
CA ALA A 202 -7.40 18.68 -2.85
C ALA A 202 -8.91 18.46 -3.09
N ASP A 203 -9.41 19.01 -4.20
CA ASP A 203 -10.78 18.79 -4.66
C ASP A 203 -10.93 17.34 -5.19
N PRO A 204 -11.81 16.51 -4.60
CA PRO A 204 -12.07 15.15 -5.07
C PRO A 204 -12.89 15.12 -6.37
N VAL A 205 -13.46 16.25 -6.82
CA VAL A 205 -14.33 16.29 -8.00
C VAL A 205 -13.60 15.84 -9.26
N GLY A 206 -14.23 14.91 -9.97
CA GLY A 206 -13.66 14.30 -11.17
C GLY A 206 -12.69 13.14 -10.90
N THR A 207 -12.57 12.70 -9.64
CA THR A 207 -11.92 11.43 -9.32
C THR A 207 -12.76 10.28 -9.84
N GLU A 208 -12.13 9.38 -10.60
CA GLU A 208 -12.81 8.24 -11.23
C GLU A 208 -11.90 7.01 -11.21
N LEU A 209 -12.43 5.88 -10.76
CA LEU A 209 -11.76 4.59 -10.85
C LEU A 209 -12.44 3.77 -11.95
N LEU A 210 -11.67 3.38 -12.96
CA LEU A 210 -12.05 2.46 -14.02
C LEU A 210 -11.50 1.06 -13.69
N PRO A 211 -12.35 0.15 -13.19
CA PRO A 211 -11.92 -1.18 -12.79
C PRO A 211 -11.53 -2.01 -14.01
N PHE A 212 -10.46 -2.81 -13.88
CA PHE A 212 -10.02 -3.75 -14.93
C PHE A 212 -9.85 -3.09 -16.31
N ALA A 213 -9.43 -1.82 -16.34
CA ALA A 213 -9.46 -1.00 -17.56
C ALA A 213 -8.43 -1.40 -18.61
N GLU A 214 -7.31 -2.01 -18.20
CA GLU A 214 -6.21 -2.37 -19.10
C GLU A 214 -5.47 -3.61 -18.60
N PRO A 215 -4.65 -4.26 -19.45
CA PRO A 215 -3.84 -5.40 -19.02
C PRO A 215 -2.96 -5.07 -17.82
N GLY A 216 -3.14 -5.83 -16.74
CA GLY A 216 -2.34 -5.70 -15.52
C GLY A 216 -2.71 -4.54 -14.59
N ALA A 217 -3.77 -3.74 -14.85
CA ALA A 217 -4.13 -2.64 -13.97
C ALA A 217 -5.60 -2.17 -14.01
N CYS A 218 -6.04 -1.57 -12.91
CA CYS A 218 -7.13 -0.60 -12.93
C CYS A 218 -6.59 0.80 -13.26
N ARG A 219 -7.43 1.69 -13.78
CA ARG A 219 -7.03 3.08 -14.08
C ARG A 219 -7.75 4.04 -13.15
N LEU A 220 -7.00 4.79 -12.37
CA LEU A 220 -7.49 5.81 -11.46
C LEU A 220 -7.17 7.20 -12.02
N HIS A 221 -8.20 8.01 -12.16
CA HIS A 221 -8.11 9.43 -12.47
C HIS A 221 -8.28 10.21 -11.17
N LEU A 222 -7.31 11.05 -10.82
CA LEU A 222 -7.31 11.87 -9.60
C LEU A 222 -7.71 13.33 -9.86
N MET A 223 -8.14 13.62 -11.09
CA MET A 223 -8.71 14.89 -11.49
C MET A 223 -9.51 14.69 -12.76
N ARG A 224 -10.46 15.59 -13.00
CA ARG A 224 -11.18 15.63 -14.26
C ARG A 224 -10.20 15.88 -15.41
N ARG A 225 -10.31 15.10 -16.49
CA ARG A 225 -9.59 15.41 -17.73
C ARG A 225 -10.05 16.80 -18.22
N PRO A 226 -9.14 17.74 -18.53
CA PRO A 226 -9.52 18.93 -19.27
C PRO A 226 -10.14 18.47 -20.60
N ARG A 227 -11.29 19.05 -20.94
CA ARG A 227 -11.97 18.82 -22.22
C ARG A 227 -11.12 19.31 -23.38
#